data_AF-A0A7J7MHV6-F1
#
_entry.id   AF-A0A7J7MHV6-F1
#
_cell.length_a   1.000
_cell.length_b   1.000
_cell.length_c   1.000
_cell.angle_alpha   90.00
_cell.angle_beta   90.00
_cell.angle_gamma   90.00
#
_symmetry.space_group_name_H-M   'P 1'
#
loop_
_entity.id
_entity.type
_entity.pdbx_description
1 polymer ?
#
loop_
_entity_poly.entity_id
_entity_poly.type
_entity_poly.pdbx_seq_one_letter_code
_entity_poly.pdbx_strand_id
1 'polypeptide(L)'
;MLNLAGHCDTSINGCTGLSSDIKASQANGVKVILSIGGETGSYSLTSSEDVRQVAIYLWNNLLGGHSSNRPLGNAVLNGVDFDIEGSSSLYWDDLARYLKGYRKRGFFDYVWVQFYNNPPCQYTQGALSNLEDAWKQ
;
A
#
# COMPACT_ATOMS: atom_id res chain seq x y z
N MET A 1 6.98 -9.65 -3.10
CA MET A 1 8.27 -9.58 -2.36
C MET A 1 8.60 -8.12 -2.16
N LEU A 2 8.96 -7.68 -0.95
CA LEU A 2 9.36 -6.29 -0.71
C LEU A 2 10.80 -6.10 -1.22
N ASN A 3 10.99 -5.13 -2.10
CA ASN A 3 12.29 -4.75 -2.64
C ASN A 3 12.51 -3.26 -2.33
N LEU A 4 13.56 -2.96 -1.56
CA LEU A 4 13.96 -1.61 -1.23
C LEU A 4 15.30 -1.28 -1.89
N ALA A 5 15.47 -1.64 -3.17
CA ALA A 5 16.62 -1.32 -4.02
C ALA A 5 17.99 -1.66 -3.41
N GLY A 6 18.08 -2.77 -2.64
CA GLY A 6 19.31 -3.19 -1.97
C GLY A 6 19.66 -2.42 -0.68
N HIS A 7 18.80 -1.51 -0.22
CA HIS A 7 18.98 -0.81 1.06
C HIS A 7 18.78 -1.71 2.28
N CYS A 8 18.16 -2.88 2.09
CA CYS A 8 18.12 -3.97 3.06
C CYS A 8 17.71 -5.27 2.37
N ASP A 9 17.96 -6.40 3.02
CA ASP A 9 17.60 -7.73 2.52
C ASP A 9 16.38 -8.29 3.27
N THR A 10 15.26 -8.42 2.57
CA THR A 10 14.01 -8.95 3.13
C THR A 10 14.02 -10.46 3.31
N SER A 11 14.90 -11.19 2.62
CA SER A 11 15.00 -12.66 2.70
C SER A 11 15.58 -13.15 4.03
N ILE A 12 16.34 -12.29 4.72
CA ILE A 12 16.98 -12.56 6.01
C ILE A 12 16.44 -11.69 7.15
N ASN A 13 15.26 -11.07 6.98
CA ASN A 13 14.70 -10.07 7.91
C ASN A 13 15.64 -8.87 8.18
N GLY A 14 16.54 -8.54 7.25
CA GLY A 14 17.52 -7.45 7.40
C GLY A 14 16.94 -6.04 7.37
N CYS A 15 15.65 -5.89 7.07
CA CYS A 15 14.97 -4.60 6.94
C CYS A 15 14.38 -4.07 8.26
N THR A 16 14.45 -4.83 9.36
CA THR A 16 13.92 -4.38 10.65
C THR A 16 14.65 -3.15 11.21
N GLY A 17 15.91 -2.94 10.81
CA GLY A 17 16.70 -1.75 11.18
C GLY A 17 16.07 -0.44 10.72
N LEU A 18 15.31 -0.45 9.61
CA LEU A 18 14.62 0.74 9.09
C LEU A 18 13.49 1.21 10.02
N SER A 19 13.08 0.40 11.00
CA SER A 19 11.98 0.72 11.92
C SER A 19 12.23 2.01 12.72
N SER A 20 13.47 2.29 13.13
CA SER A 20 13.80 3.51 13.87
C SER A 20 13.67 4.74 12.99
N ASP A 21 14.13 4.63 11.75
CA ASP A 21 14.19 5.74 10.80
C ASP A 21 12.79 6.14 10.37
N ILE A 22 11.93 5.16 10.06
CA ILE A 22 10.51 5.39 9.76
C ILE A 22 9.83 6.14 10.91
N LYS A 23 10.06 5.70 12.16
CA LYS A 23 9.46 6.35 13.34
C LYS A 23 10.02 7.75 13.57
N ALA A 24 11.31 7.98 13.32
CA ALA A 24 11.92 9.30 13.42
C ALA A 24 11.33 10.26 12.37
N SER A 25 11.15 9.82 11.12
CA SER A 25 10.45 10.58 10.09
C SER A 25 9.03 10.94 10.52
N GLN A 26 8.27 9.96 11.05
CA GLN A 26 6.91 10.16 11.54
C GLN A 26 6.84 11.15 12.72
N ALA A 27 7.80 11.09 13.64
CA ALA A 27 7.90 12.06 14.75
C ALA A 27 8.15 13.49 14.26
N ASN A 28 8.79 13.65 13.10
CA ASN A 28 8.98 14.94 12.42
C ASN A 28 7.79 15.34 11.52
N GLY A 29 6.65 14.65 11.62
CA GLY A 29 5.44 14.95 10.84
C GLY A 29 5.45 14.42 9.41
N VAL A 30 6.50 13.70 8.99
CA VAL A 30 6.58 13.09 7.65
C VAL A 30 5.72 11.83 7.60
N LYS A 31 4.93 11.68 6.54
CA LYS A 31 4.15 10.45 6.30
C LYS A 31 5.00 9.46 5.52
N VAL A 32 5.09 8.23 6.01
CA VAL A 32 5.78 7.13 5.35
C VAL A 32 4.74 6.10 4.92
N ILE A 33 4.62 5.88 3.62
CA ILE A 33 3.65 4.98 3.00
C ILE A 33 4.36 3.89 2.20
N LEU A 34 3.72 2.73 2.05
CA LEU A 34 4.23 1.66 1.19
C LEU A 34 3.73 1.88 -0.23
N SER A 35 4.63 2.06 -1.19
CA SER A 35 4.24 1.96 -2.61
C SER A 35 4.20 0.49 -3.06
N ILE A 36 3.12 0.12 -3.73
CA ILE A 36 2.88 -1.22 -4.29
C ILE A 36 2.94 -1.11 -5.81
N GLY A 37 3.83 -1.88 -6.41
CA GLY A 37 4.00 -1.97 -7.86
C GLY A 37 5.40 -1.56 -8.30
N GLY A 38 5.48 -0.58 -9.19
CA GLY A 38 6.69 -0.10 -9.85
C GLY A 38 6.97 -0.79 -11.20
N GLU A 39 7.92 -0.24 -11.96
CA GLU A 39 8.31 -0.71 -13.30
C GLU A 39 8.86 -2.16 -13.33
N THR A 40 9.46 -2.63 -12.24
CA THR A 40 10.22 -3.89 -12.22
C THR A 40 9.44 -5.07 -11.65
N GLY A 41 9.44 -6.17 -12.38
CA GLY A 41 8.85 -7.44 -11.98
C GLY A 41 7.45 -7.64 -12.53
N SER A 42 6.87 -8.83 -12.29
CA SER A 42 5.51 -9.15 -12.69
C SER A 42 4.66 -9.34 -11.44
N TYR A 43 3.64 -8.49 -11.28
CA TYR A 43 2.68 -8.56 -10.19
C TYR A 43 1.27 -8.38 -10.73
N SER A 44 0.34 -9.11 -10.14
CA SER A 44 -1.08 -9.03 -10.45
C SER A 44 -1.88 -9.60 -9.30
N LEU A 45 -3.11 -9.14 -9.16
CA LEU A 45 -4.11 -9.77 -8.30
C LEU A 45 -5.02 -10.62 -9.17
N THR A 46 -5.37 -11.81 -8.70
CA THR A 46 -5.99 -12.83 -9.55
C THR A 46 -7.44 -13.14 -9.20
N SER A 47 -7.87 -12.81 -7.99
CA SER A 47 -9.24 -13.03 -7.51
C SER A 47 -9.52 -12.21 -6.25
N SER A 48 -10.79 -12.06 -5.86
CA SER A 48 -11.15 -11.39 -4.61
C SER A 48 -10.63 -12.11 -3.35
N GLU A 49 -10.38 -13.43 -3.39
CA GLU A 49 -9.75 -14.14 -2.27
C GLU A 49 -8.25 -13.82 -2.19
N ASP A 50 -7.56 -13.78 -3.33
CA ASP A 50 -6.15 -13.34 -3.42
C ASP A 50 -5.99 -11.91 -2.86
N VAL A 51 -6.87 -11.00 -3.27
CA VAL A 51 -6.94 -9.63 -2.71
C VAL A 51 -7.09 -9.65 -1.20
N ARG A 52 -8.01 -10.47 -0.66
CA ARG A 52 -8.25 -10.56 0.77
C ARG A 52 -7.01 -11.00 1.52
N GLN A 53 -6.29 -12.00 1.00
CA GLN A 53 -5.04 -12.47 1.58
C GLN A 53 -3.96 -11.40 1.56
N VAL A 54 -3.80 -10.68 0.44
CA VAL A 54 -2.87 -9.55 0.33
C VAL A 54 -3.23 -8.44 1.32
N ALA A 55 -4.50 -8.07 1.45
CA ALA A 55 -4.96 -7.05 2.38
C ALA A 55 -4.67 -7.44 3.85
N ILE A 56 -4.94 -8.69 4.23
CA ILE A 56 -4.62 -9.24 5.56
C ILE A 56 -3.11 -9.16 5.81
N TYR A 57 -2.31 -9.55 4.82
CA TYR A 57 -0.85 -9.53 4.94
C TYR A 57 -0.34 -8.10 5.15
N LEU A 58 -0.75 -7.15 4.31
CA LEU A 58 -0.38 -5.74 4.43
C LEU A 58 -0.79 -5.18 5.79
N TRP A 59 -2.03 -5.46 6.20
CA TRP A 59 -2.57 -4.99 7.47
C TRP A 59 -1.72 -5.46 8.67
N ASN A 60 -1.47 -6.77 8.75
CA ASN A 60 -0.80 -7.38 9.90
C ASN A 60 0.71 -7.14 9.94
N ASN A 61 1.37 -6.97 8.79
CA ASN A 61 2.82 -6.92 8.72
C ASN A 61 3.39 -5.50 8.55
N LEU A 62 2.63 -4.57 7.96
CA LEU A 62 3.12 -3.24 7.60
C LEU A 62 2.27 -2.10 8.18
N LEU A 63 0.98 -2.35 8.42
CA LEU A 63 0.03 -1.36 8.90
C LEU A 63 -0.37 -1.66 10.36
N GLY A 64 -1.60 -1.30 10.74
CA GLY A 64 -2.07 -1.28 12.13
C GLY A 64 -2.46 -2.64 12.73
N GLY A 65 -2.31 -3.74 11.99
CA GLY A 65 -2.50 -5.09 12.49
C GLY A 65 -1.29 -5.60 13.28
N HIS A 66 -1.30 -6.88 13.62
CA HIS A 66 -0.25 -7.51 14.43
C HIS A 66 0.29 -8.77 13.78
N SER A 67 1.62 -8.93 13.85
CA SER A 67 2.37 -10.10 13.40
C SER A 67 3.66 -10.19 14.22
N SER A 68 4.12 -11.40 14.53
CA SER A 68 5.42 -11.62 15.18
C SER A 68 6.60 -11.33 14.26
N ASN A 69 6.39 -11.35 12.95
CA ASN A 69 7.43 -11.27 11.92
C ASN A 69 7.10 -10.14 10.95
N ARG A 70 7.34 -8.89 11.40
CA ARG A 70 7.13 -7.70 10.58
C ARG A 70 8.42 -7.32 9.83
N PRO A 71 8.39 -7.19 8.50
CA PRO A 71 9.59 -6.98 7.70
C PRO A 71 10.29 -5.63 7.98
N LEU A 72 9.53 -4.62 8.43
CA LEU A 72 10.04 -3.30 8.82
C LEU A 72 10.05 -3.12 10.35
N GLY A 73 10.16 -4.22 11.11
CA GLY A 73 10.10 -4.19 12.56
C GLY A 73 8.73 -3.71 13.08
N ASN A 74 8.73 -3.01 14.22
CA ASN A 74 7.51 -2.53 14.86
C ASN A 74 7.05 -1.15 14.37
N ALA A 75 7.57 -0.68 13.23
CA ALA A 75 7.03 0.49 12.54
C ALA A 75 5.65 0.17 11.96
N VAL A 76 4.76 1.16 12.03
CA VAL A 76 3.43 1.13 11.43
C VAL A 76 3.40 2.22 10.38
N LEU A 77 3.24 1.83 9.12
CA LEU A 77 3.19 2.79 8.01
C LEU A 77 1.87 3.57 8.01
N ASN A 78 1.89 4.75 7.41
CA ASN A 78 0.76 5.67 7.38
C ASN A 78 -0.27 5.36 6.29
N GLY A 79 0.02 4.40 5.41
CA GLY A 79 -0.85 4.05 4.30
C GLY A 79 -0.13 3.25 3.22
N VAL A 80 -0.83 3.10 2.11
CA VAL A 80 -0.32 2.51 0.87
C VAL A 80 -0.49 3.48 -0.29
N ASP A 81 0.40 3.37 -1.25
CA ASP A 81 0.38 4.00 -2.56
C ASP A 81 0.33 2.89 -3.61
N PHE A 82 -0.41 3.12 -4.69
CA PHE A 82 -0.62 2.16 -5.76
C PHE A 82 0.05 2.68 -7.04
N ASP A 83 1.30 2.29 -7.24
CA ASP A 83 2.12 2.59 -8.40
C ASP A 83 2.03 1.42 -9.40
N ILE A 84 0.82 1.19 -9.93
CA ILE A 84 0.52 0.02 -10.74
C ILE A 84 0.89 0.29 -12.19
N GLU A 85 2.05 -0.23 -12.59
CA GLU A 85 2.59 -0.15 -13.94
C GLU A 85 2.50 -1.48 -14.71
N GLY A 86 2.07 -2.55 -14.03
CA GLY A 86 1.85 -3.87 -14.60
C GLY A 86 0.65 -3.96 -15.55
N SER A 87 0.54 -5.05 -16.30
CA SER A 87 -0.43 -5.19 -17.40
C SER A 87 -1.89 -5.41 -16.98
N SER A 88 -2.18 -5.72 -15.72
CA SER A 88 -3.55 -5.96 -15.23
C SER A 88 -4.00 -4.87 -14.28
N SER A 89 -5.11 -4.21 -14.63
CA SER A 89 -5.82 -3.25 -13.79
C SER A 89 -6.88 -3.88 -12.88
N LEU A 90 -7.01 -5.21 -12.89
CA LEU A 90 -8.06 -5.90 -12.14
C LEU A 90 -7.77 -5.95 -10.63
N TYR A 91 -8.82 -5.81 -9.82
CA TYR A 91 -8.87 -6.05 -8.37
C TYR A 91 -8.08 -5.11 -7.45
N TRP A 92 -7.37 -4.10 -7.98
CA TRP A 92 -6.71 -3.09 -7.16
C TRP A 92 -7.71 -2.22 -6.39
N ASP A 93 -8.90 -2.01 -6.95
CA ASP A 93 -10.04 -1.36 -6.29
C ASP A 93 -10.56 -2.20 -5.11
N ASP A 94 -10.66 -3.53 -5.27
CA ASP A 94 -10.98 -4.45 -4.18
C ASP A 94 -9.95 -4.33 -3.05
N LEU A 95 -8.65 -4.29 -3.38
CA LEU A 95 -7.59 -4.16 -2.38
C LEU A 95 -7.72 -2.86 -1.57
N ALA A 96 -7.98 -1.74 -2.26
CA ALA A 96 -8.26 -0.47 -1.60
C ALA A 96 -9.49 -0.56 -0.67
N ARG A 97 -10.59 -1.21 -1.10
CA ARG A 97 -11.80 -1.41 -0.29
C ARG A 97 -11.52 -2.27 0.96
N TYR A 98 -10.79 -3.38 0.82
CA TYR A 98 -10.43 -4.22 1.96
C TYR A 98 -9.55 -3.47 2.97
N LEU A 99 -8.55 -2.70 2.50
CA LEU A 99 -7.70 -1.88 3.35
C LEU A 99 -8.49 -0.78 4.08
N LYS A 100 -9.43 -0.12 3.39
CA LYS A 100 -10.38 0.83 3.97
C LYS A 100 -11.20 0.19 5.10
N GLY A 101 -11.56 -1.09 4.97
CA GLY A 101 -12.28 -1.85 5.99
C GLY A 101 -11.54 -2.03 7.33
N TYR A 102 -10.20 -2.00 7.32
CA TYR A 102 -9.38 -2.12 8.55
C TYR A 102 -9.27 -0.82 9.36
N ARG A 103 -9.85 0.27 8.87
CA ARG A 103 -9.69 1.60 9.46
C ARG A 103 -10.33 1.69 10.85
N LYS A 104 -9.50 1.59 11.90
CA LYS A 104 -9.74 2.29 13.18
C LYS A 104 -9.33 3.75 12.98
N ARG A 105 -10.12 4.71 13.48
CA ARG A 105 -9.90 6.16 13.33
C ARG A 105 -8.40 6.52 13.55
N GLY A 106 -7.74 7.09 12.53
CA GLY A 106 -6.40 7.69 12.64
C GLY A 106 -5.22 6.99 11.93
N PHE A 107 -5.41 5.83 11.28
CA PHE A 107 -4.30 5.10 10.61
C PHE A 107 -4.32 5.13 9.08
N PHE A 108 -5.44 5.50 8.46
CA PHE A 108 -5.60 5.55 6.99
C PHE A 108 -6.40 6.81 6.65
N ASP A 109 -5.71 7.94 6.52
CA ASP A 109 -6.33 9.21 6.14
C ASP A 109 -6.05 9.57 4.67
N TYR A 110 -5.16 8.83 3.98
CA TYR A 110 -4.72 9.14 2.62
C TYR A 110 -4.56 7.85 1.81
N VAL A 111 -5.24 7.78 0.66
CA VAL A 111 -4.90 6.90 -0.44
C VAL A 111 -4.28 7.80 -1.50
N TRP A 112 -3.00 7.60 -1.80
CA TRP A 112 -2.39 8.24 -2.96
C TRP A 112 -2.79 7.44 -4.20
N VAL A 113 -3.42 8.13 -5.14
CA VAL A 113 -3.88 7.56 -6.41
C VAL A 113 -3.00 8.14 -7.50
N GLN A 114 -2.33 7.28 -8.25
CA GLN A 114 -1.59 7.68 -9.43
C GLN A 114 -2.57 8.18 -10.51
N PHE A 115 -2.31 9.38 -11.03
CA PHE A 115 -3.21 10.11 -11.94
C PHE A 115 -3.11 9.66 -13.41
N TYR A 116 -2.23 8.71 -13.72
CA TYR A 116 -2.01 8.14 -15.05
C TYR A 116 -1.97 6.60 -14.94
N ASN A 117 -2.27 5.90 -16.04
CA ASN A 117 -2.26 4.42 -16.13
C ASN A 117 -3.20 3.65 -15.18
N ASN A 118 -4.22 4.30 -14.59
CA ASN A 118 -5.19 3.66 -13.68
C ASN A 118 -6.65 3.84 -14.15
N PRO A 119 -7.13 3.09 -15.16
CA PRO A 119 -8.41 3.38 -15.84
C PRO A 119 -9.65 3.56 -14.95
N PRO A 120 -9.90 2.76 -13.88
CA PRO A 120 -11.05 2.96 -13.01
C PRO A 120 -10.95 4.19 -12.09
N CYS A 121 -9.74 4.72 -11.84
CA CYS A 121 -9.49 5.85 -10.92
C CYS A 121 -8.80 7.04 -11.61
N GLN A 122 -8.66 7.00 -12.94
CA GLN A 122 -7.92 8.00 -13.70
C GLN A 122 -8.65 9.34 -13.60
N TYR A 123 -7.98 10.32 -13.01
CA TYR A 123 -8.45 11.69 -13.05
C TYR A 123 -8.04 12.32 -14.38
N THR A 124 -9.05 12.76 -15.13
CA THR A 124 -8.87 13.64 -16.28
C THR A 124 -9.25 15.05 -15.85
N GLN A 125 -8.52 16.07 -16.27
CA GLN A 125 -8.81 17.46 -15.89
C GLN A 125 -10.26 17.82 -16.22
N GLY A 126 -11.06 18.14 -15.19
CA GLY A 126 -12.49 18.46 -15.33
C GLY A 126 -13.46 17.27 -15.17
N ALA A 127 -12.96 16.04 -14.97
CA ALA A 127 -13.78 14.83 -14.79
C ALA A 127 -13.49 14.15 -13.44
N LEU A 128 -14.02 14.74 -12.36
CA LEU A 128 -13.87 14.26 -10.98
C LEU A 128 -14.75 13.05 -10.64
N SER A 129 -15.79 12.77 -11.46
CA SER A 129 -16.81 11.75 -11.18
C SER A 129 -16.23 10.36 -10.97
N ASN A 130 -15.29 9.92 -11.81
CA ASN A 130 -14.72 8.58 -11.69
C ASN A 130 -13.93 8.40 -10.39
N LEU A 131 -13.20 9.46 -9.97
CA LEU A 131 -12.45 9.46 -8.71
C LEU A 131 -13.40 9.51 -7.50
N GLU A 132 -14.46 10.31 -7.57
CA GLU A 132 -15.49 10.38 -6.52
C GLU A 132 -16.28 9.09 -6.37
N ASP A 133 -16.67 8.46 -7.47
CA ASP A 133 -17.45 7.22 -7.46
C ASP A 133 -16.61 6.06 -6.94
N ALA A 134 -15.32 5.99 -7.28
CA ALA A 134 -14.39 5.04 -6.70
C ALA A 134 -14.19 5.28 -5.18
N TRP A 135 -14.16 6.53 -4.74
CA TRP A 135 -13.95 6.88 -3.32
C TRP A 135 -15.17 6.63 -2.43
N LYS A 136 -16.38 6.86 -2.96
CA LYS A 136 -17.65 6.76 -2.24
C LYS A 136 -18.16 5.33 -2.07
N GLN A 137 -17.65 4.36 -2.85
CA GLN A 137 -17.90 2.93 -2.65
C GLN A 137 -17.23 2.39 -1.37
#